data_AF-A0A1Z5J1W7-F1
#
_entry.id   AF-A0A1Z5J1W7-F1
#
_cell.length_a   1.000
_cell.length_b   1.000
_cell.length_c   1.000
_cell.angle_alpha   90.00
_cell.angle_beta   90.00
_cell.angle_gamma   90.00
#
_symmetry.space_group_name_H-M   'P 1'
#
loop_
_entity.id
_entity.type
_entity.pdbx_description
1 polymer ?
#
loop_
_entity_poly.entity_id
_entity_poly.type
_entity_poly.pdbx_seq_one_letter_code
_entity_poly.pdbx_strand_id
1 'polypeptide(L)'
;MQSSLKKSLYLGLAAVSFAAVAGATTANASAAATVTSNPALTAAASDRNVAFTGTNAIYTKPGTVKGAKVVASTTTLNKIKDSTKGQDNVRVYGQAVTNRGSVYYKVVTFDKAYRGWVYGGTVQQQFNGGIKSYTTTTDTTASLTTSDTDGYYNIAKPGTANDGTATTYTAPAWTQYKLGRTTTDGTKIGKDLLKVSKQATRTREGDTWVYVTDATNSQYSGWILKSALTKTSEVPASEGVTVNYVEQSTAKTVGSYVVPFKADNAALANQTMNLTADTPAALQAVKGAVPAGYSLVNGNNNGSDSFGDSAKAAVATKGSSVTYYVKANANANVNFVGATKDATTGLTSSLNFNNVTDPTSAMAKFTAASNALNGQGGLSVSSDTIKAALVAQGLGTIKVGNTTYTLDTVSPATYGGQSTIIYK
;
A
#
# COMPACT_ATOMS: atom_id res chain seq x y z
N MET A 1 47.76 -7.48 -16.35
CA MET A 1 48.16 -6.15 -16.84
C MET A 1 47.66 -5.98 -18.26
N GLN A 2 46.98 -4.85 -18.48
CA GLN A 2 46.67 -4.10 -19.71
C GLN A 2 46.76 -4.71 -21.12
N SER A 3 45.63 -4.52 -21.83
CA SER A 3 45.46 -3.89 -23.16
C SER A 3 46.04 -4.54 -24.42
N SER A 4 45.15 -4.80 -25.38
CA SER A 4 45.45 -4.66 -26.81
C SER A 4 44.29 -4.00 -27.58
N LEU A 5 44.28 -2.66 -27.61
CA LEU A 5 43.73 -1.89 -28.74
C LEU A 5 44.69 -2.01 -29.93
N LYS A 6 44.23 -2.31 -31.16
CA LYS A 6 44.68 -1.72 -32.45
C LYS A 6 43.60 -1.92 -33.54
N LYS A 7 43.10 -0.82 -34.13
CA LYS A 7 43.32 -0.34 -35.53
C LYS A 7 42.45 -1.08 -36.57
N SER A 8 41.95 -0.50 -37.66
CA SER A 8 41.98 0.83 -38.25
C SER A 8 41.07 0.81 -39.48
N LEU A 9 40.48 1.97 -39.76
CA LEU A 9 39.78 2.38 -40.98
C LEU A 9 40.64 2.14 -42.24
N TYR A 10 40.07 1.53 -43.29
CA TYR A 10 40.58 1.63 -44.66
C TYR A 10 39.41 1.93 -45.60
N LEU A 11 39.36 3.18 -46.07
CA LEU A 11 38.67 3.53 -47.31
C LEU A 11 39.57 3.11 -48.47
N GLY A 12 39.07 2.24 -49.33
CA GLY A 12 39.69 1.89 -50.61
C GLY A 12 38.67 2.12 -51.72
N LEU A 13 38.80 3.27 -52.39
CA LEU A 13 38.11 3.63 -53.61
C LEU A 13 38.73 2.80 -54.74
N ALA A 14 37.95 1.92 -55.40
CA ALA A 14 38.41 1.17 -56.57
C ALA A 14 37.42 1.31 -57.73
N ALA A 15 38.01 1.47 -58.91
CA ALA A 15 37.47 1.99 -60.14
C ALA A 15 36.39 1.13 -60.81
N VAL A 16 35.62 1.83 -61.64
CA VAL A 16 34.66 1.33 -62.62
C VAL A 16 35.35 0.43 -63.65
N SER A 17 34.89 -0.81 -63.78
CA SER A 17 35.07 -1.63 -64.97
C SER A 17 33.73 -2.25 -65.37
N PHE A 18 33.22 -1.79 -66.51
CA PHE A 18 32.09 -2.35 -67.22
C PHE A 18 32.50 -3.71 -67.81
N ALA A 19 31.89 -4.80 -67.34
CA ALA A 19 31.86 -6.06 -68.06
C ALA A 19 30.42 -6.60 -67.98
N ALA A 20 29.74 -6.56 -69.11
CA ALA A 20 28.44 -7.15 -69.29
C ALA A 20 28.57 -8.68 -69.22
N VAL A 21 27.93 -9.30 -68.23
CA VAL A 21 27.53 -10.71 -68.29
C VAL A 21 26.03 -10.75 -68.12
N ALA A 22 25.34 -11.02 -69.22
CA ALA A 22 23.93 -11.32 -69.26
C ALA A 22 23.66 -12.59 -68.45
N GLY A 23 23.10 -12.39 -67.27
CA GLY A 23 22.56 -13.42 -66.40
C GLY A 23 21.48 -12.78 -65.54
N ALA A 24 20.46 -12.21 -66.21
CA ALA A 24 19.27 -11.74 -65.54
C ALA A 24 18.59 -12.95 -64.90
N THR A 25 18.91 -13.23 -63.65
CA THR A 25 17.95 -13.89 -62.77
C THR A 25 16.79 -12.91 -62.68
N THR A 26 15.71 -13.19 -63.41
CA THR A 26 14.44 -12.53 -63.17
C THR A 26 14.03 -12.90 -61.76
N ALA A 27 14.45 -12.07 -60.80
CA ALA A 27 13.84 -12.02 -59.49
C ALA A 27 12.38 -11.66 -59.74
N ASN A 28 11.51 -12.67 -59.80
CA ASN A 28 10.07 -12.47 -59.84
C ASN A 28 9.71 -11.73 -58.55
N ALA A 29 9.66 -10.41 -58.61
CA ALA A 29 9.19 -9.58 -57.52
C ALA A 29 7.73 -9.95 -57.29
N SER A 30 7.46 -10.77 -56.28
CA SER A 30 6.09 -11.20 -55.98
C SER A 30 5.24 -9.94 -55.81
N ALA A 31 4.19 -9.79 -56.63
CA ALA A 31 3.33 -8.61 -56.60
C ALA A 31 2.76 -8.41 -55.19
N ALA A 32 2.88 -7.21 -54.61
CA ALA A 32 2.45 -6.95 -53.24
C ALA A 32 1.01 -7.42 -52.98
N ALA A 33 0.76 -7.95 -51.78
CA ALA A 33 -0.57 -8.41 -51.41
C ALA A 33 -1.55 -7.23 -51.24
N THR A 34 -2.84 -7.51 -51.34
CA THR A 34 -3.92 -6.57 -51.00
C THR A 34 -4.73 -7.09 -49.82
N VAL A 35 -5.32 -6.19 -49.03
CA VAL A 35 -6.27 -6.56 -47.98
C VAL A 35 -7.61 -6.87 -48.64
N THR A 36 -8.14 -8.07 -48.38
CA THR A 36 -9.44 -8.52 -48.91
C THR A 36 -10.57 -8.31 -47.92
N SER A 37 -10.30 -8.42 -46.61
CA SER A 37 -11.31 -8.21 -45.59
C SER A 37 -10.72 -7.80 -44.24
N ASN A 38 -11.56 -7.20 -43.40
CA ASN A 38 -11.25 -6.84 -42.02
C ASN A 38 -12.32 -7.41 -41.07
N PRO A 39 -12.33 -8.74 -40.85
CA PRO A 39 -13.37 -9.35 -40.04
C PRO A 39 -13.30 -8.84 -38.59
N ALA A 40 -14.45 -8.78 -37.93
CA ALA A 40 -14.50 -8.43 -36.51
C ALA A 40 -13.87 -9.53 -35.64
N LEU A 41 -13.29 -9.16 -34.50
CA LEU A 41 -12.80 -10.12 -33.50
C LEU A 41 -13.97 -10.66 -32.68
N THR A 42 -14.11 -11.98 -32.59
CA THR A 42 -15.19 -12.64 -31.83
C THR A 42 -14.86 -12.87 -30.36
N ALA A 43 -13.59 -13.04 -30.00
CA ALA A 43 -13.15 -13.21 -28.61
C ALA A 43 -13.60 -12.05 -27.71
N ALA A 44 -13.88 -12.28 -26.42
CA ALA A 44 -14.25 -11.20 -25.50
C ALA A 44 -13.08 -10.23 -25.28
N ALA A 45 -13.35 -9.02 -24.77
CA ALA A 45 -12.30 -8.02 -24.63
C ALA A 45 -11.20 -8.42 -23.63
N SER A 46 -11.53 -9.21 -22.62
CA SER A 46 -10.60 -9.77 -21.62
C SER A 46 -9.64 -10.82 -22.20
N ASP A 47 -10.05 -11.49 -23.28
CA ASP A 47 -9.41 -12.73 -23.76
C ASP A 47 -8.47 -12.49 -24.94
N ARG A 48 -8.31 -11.23 -25.35
CA ARG A 48 -7.44 -10.85 -26.47
C ARG A 48 -6.16 -10.14 -26.02
N ASN A 49 -5.66 -10.54 -24.87
CA ASN A 49 -4.30 -10.31 -24.43
C ASN A 49 -3.38 -11.36 -25.09
N VAL A 50 -2.26 -10.88 -25.63
CA VAL A 50 -1.30 -11.72 -26.36
C VAL A 50 0.12 -11.38 -25.93
N ALA A 51 1.05 -12.28 -26.24
CA ALA A 51 2.48 -12.05 -26.18
C ALA A 51 3.06 -12.17 -27.59
N PHE A 52 4.10 -11.41 -27.89
CA PHE A 52 4.85 -11.60 -29.13
C PHE A 52 5.64 -12.90 -29.09
N THR A 53 5.74 -13.57 -30.23
CA THR A 53 6.63 -14.74 -30.37
C THR A 53 8.05 -14.33 -30.74
N GLY A 54 8.26 -13.10 -31.24
CA GLY A 54 9.55 -12.56 -31.67
C GLY A 54 9.95 -12.91 -33.10
N THR A 55 9.13 -13.68 -33.81
CA THR A 55 9.43 -14.19 -35.17
C THR A 55 9.06 -13.21 -36.29
N ASN A 56 8.17 -12.26 -36.00
CA ASN A 56 7.64 -11.31 -36.98
C ASN A 56 7.69 -9.88 -36.42
N ALA A 57 7.90 -8.90 -37.29
CA ALA A 57 7.87 -7.48 -36.94
C ALA A 57 6.44 -6.91 -36.86
N ILE A 58 6.29 -5.74 -36.24
CA ILE A 58 5.08 -4.91 -36.33
C ILE A 58 5.25 -3.95 -37.51
N TYR A 59 4.20 -3.78 -38.30
CA TYR A 59 4.16 -2.92 -39.47
C TYR A 59 3.05 -1.86 -39.41
N THR A 60 3.15 -0.81 -40.20
CA THR A 60 2.13 0.26 -40.30
C THR A 60 0.80 -0.23 -40.91
N LYS A 61 0.87 -1.25 -41.75
CA LYS A 61 -0.23 -2.00 -42.40
C LYS A 61 0.22 -3.46 -42.56
N PRO A 62 -0.64 -4.43 -42.95
CA PRO A 62 -0.21 -5.82 -43.14
C PRO A 62 1.09 -5.92 -43.95
N GLY A 63 2.07 -6.66 -43.45
CA GLY A 63 3.49 -6.54 -43.85
C GLY A 63 3.79 -6.88 -45.32
N THR A 64 2.92 -7.65 -45.98
CA THR A 64 3.03 -8.00 -47.41
C THR A 64 2.34 -7.00 -48.35
N VAL A 65 1.65 -5.99 -47.80
CA VAL A 65 0.91 -4.97 -48.56
C VAL A 65 1.83 -3.83 -48.98
N LYS A 66 1.59 -3.26 -50.16
CA LYS A 66 2.40 -2.15 -50.70
C LYS A 66 2.52 -0.98 -49.72
N GLY A 67 3.76 -0.57 -49.46
CA GLY A 67 4.09 0.55 -48.58
C GLY A 67 3.97 0.24 -47.09
N ALA A 68 3.98 -1.04 -46.68
CA ALA A 68 4.16 -1.41 -45.28
C ALA A 68 5.57 -1.01 -44.80
N LYS A 69 5.63 -0.31 -43.66
CA LYS A 69 6.88 0.08 -43.00
C LYS A 69 6.97 -0.61 -41.65
N VAL A 70 8.16 -1.02 -41.24
CA VAL A 70 8.41 -1.61 -39.90
C VAL A 70 8.22 -0.52 -38.84
N VAL A 71 7.37 -0.80 -37.86
CA VAL A 71 7.15 0.00 -36.66
C VAL A 71 8.01 -0.52 -35.51
N ALA A 72 8.13 -1.85 -35.39
CA ALA A 72 8.99 -2.50 -34.40
C ALA A 72 9.62 -3.76 -34.99
N SER A 73 10.94 -3.87 -34.90
CA SER A 73 11.70 -5.02 -35.39
C SER A 73 11.47 -6.28 -34.55
N THR A 74 11.83 -7.45 -35.09
CA THR A 74 11.84 -8.72 -34.35
C THR A 74 12.71 -8.65 -33.10
N THR A 75 13.87 -7.98 -33.16
CA THR A 75 14.72 -7.70 -31.99
C THR A 75 13.97 -6.94 -30.90
N THR A 76 13.20 -5.92 -31.27
CA THR A 76 12.37 -5.15 -30.31
C THR A 76 11.31 -6.04 -29.69
N LEU A 77 10.65 -6.87 -30.49
CA LEU A 77 9.59 -7.75 -29.99
C LEU A 77 10.12 -8.87 -29.09
N ASN A 78 11.34 -9.35 -29.31
CA ASN A 78 11.99 -10.29 -28.39
C ASN A 78 12.23 -9.64 -27.02
N LYS A 79 12.67 -8.36 -26.97
CA LYS A 79 12.80 -7.64 -25.69
C LYS A 79 11.46 -7.49 -24.96
N ILE A 80 10.38 -7.20 -25.67
CA ILE A 80 9.02 -7.08 -25.11
C ILE A 80 8.50 -8.46 -24.64
N LYS A 81 8.76 -9.50 -25.41
CA LYS A 81 8.42 -10.89 -25.06
C LYS A 81 9.06 -11.27 -23.73
N ASP A 82 10.34 -10.96 -23.54
CA ASP A 82 11.12 -11.34 -22.36
C ASP A 82 11.01 -10.34 -21.18
N SER A 83 10.25 -9.25 -21.33
CA SER A 83 10.10 -8.23 -20.30
C SER A 83 9.35 -8.74 -19.05
N THR A 84 9.74 -8.24 -17.88
CA THR A 84 9.05 -8.47 -16.60
C THR A 84 8.10 -7.34 -16.24
N LYS A 85 7.81 -6.41 -17.16
CA LYS A 85 6.94 -5.25 -16.94
C LYS A 85 5.57 -5.45 -17.56
N GLY A 86 4.49 -5.33 -16.79
CA GLY A 86 3.11 -5.47 -17.27
C GLY A 86 2.72 -4.42 -18.32
N GLN A 87 3.41 -3.28 -18.36
CA GLN A 87 3.29 -2.27 -19.42
C GLN A 87 3.55 -2.83 -20.82
N ASP A 88 4.37 -3.88 -20.92
CA ASP A 88 4.74 -4.59 -22.14
C ASP A 88 3.74 -5.71 -22.51
N ASN A 89 2.63 -5.84 -21.78
CA ASN A 89 1.50 -6.67 -22.23
C ASN A 89 0.90 -6.10 -23.51
N VAL A 90 0.34 -6.98 -24.35
CA VAL A 90 -0.11 -6.62 -25.70
C VAL A 90 -1.58 -6.96 -25.85
N ARG A 91 -2.33 -6.05 -26.48
CA ARG A 91 -3.75 -6.21 -26.79
C ARG A 91 -3.98 -6.30 -28.29
N VAL A 92 -4.74 -7.30 -28.75
CA VAL A 92 -5.25 -7.38 -30.12
C VAL A 92 -6.60 -6.69 -30.26
N TYR A 93 -6.75 -5.74 -31.17
CA TYR A 93 -7.99 -4.96 -31.33
C TYR A 93 -8.50 -4.87 -32.78
N GLY A 94 -7.90 -5.59 -33.71
CA GLY A 94 -8.47 -5.82 -35.04
C GLY A 94 -7.78 -6.96 -35.78
N GLN A 95 -8.35 -7.38 -36.91
CA GLN A 95 -7.72 -8.32 -37.83
C GLN A 95 -7.93 -7.91 -39.30
N ALA A 96 -7.09 -8.45 -40.17
CA ALA A 96 -7.13 -8.27 -41.62
C ALA A 96 -6.74 -9.57 -42.31
N VAL A 97 -7.40 -9.87 -43.42
CA VAL A 97 -7.06 -10.98 -44.31
C VAL A 97 -6.56 -10.40 -45.62
N THR A 98 -5.52 -11.01 -46.18
CA THR A 98 -4.97 -10.61 -47.48
C THR A 98 -5.46 -11.52 -48.60
N ASN A 99 -5.31 -11.11 -49.86
CA ASN A 99 -5.59 -11.94 -51.03
C ASN A 99 -4.73 -13.22 -51.12
N ARG A 100 -3.68 -13.33 -50.30
CA ARG A 100 -2.83 -14.52 -50.16
C ARG A 100 -3.26 -15.44 -49.01
N GLY A 101 -4.41 -15.19 -48.37
CA GLY A 101 -4.90 -15.94 -47.22
C GLY A 101 -4.16 -15.68 -45.90
N SER A 102 -3.15 -14.80 -45.89
CA SER A 102 -2.47 -14.39 -44.66
C SER A 102 -3.37 -13.54 -43.77
N VAL A 103 -3.40 -13.86 -42.48
CA VAL A 103 -4.08 -13.11 -41.43
C VAL A 103 -3.07 -12.21 -40.72
N TYR A 104 -3.43 -10.95 -40.49
CA TYR A 104 -2.67 -10.01 -39.69
C TYR A 104 -3.54 -9.47 -38.56
N TYR A 105 -2.96 -9.32 -37.37
CA TYR A 105 -3.63 -8.75 -36.21
C TYR A 105 -3.14 -7.34 -35.91
N LYS A 106 -4.08 -6.45 -35.60
CA LYS A 106 -3.78 -5.09 -35.15
C LYS A 106 -3.54 -5.12 -33.64
N VAL A 107 -2.35 -4.74 -33.22
CA VAL A 107 -1.84 -4.87 -31.85
C VAL A 107 -1.41 -3.53 -31.26
N VAL A 108 -1.43 -3.45 -29.93
CA VAL A 108 -0.89 -2.33 -29.16
C VAL A 108 -0.32 -2.81 -27.83
N THR A 109 0.85 -2.33 -27.42
CA THR A 109 1.38 -2.52 -26.05
C THR A 109 0.58 -1.70 -25.04
N PHE A 110 0.50 -2.09 -23.78
CA PHE A 110 -0.35 -1.40 -22.81
C PHE A 110 0.12 0.03 -22.52
N ASP A 111 1.44 0.26 -22.55
CA ASP A 111 2.05 1.60 -22.52
C ASP A 111 1.85 2.44 -23.79
N LYS A 112 1.31 1.82 -24.85
CA LYS A 112 1.05 2.39 -26.17
C LYS A 112 2.30 2.73 -27.00
N ALA A 113 3.49 2.34 -26.56
CA ALA A 113 4.75 2.62 -27.27
C ALA A 113 4.77 2.01 -28.68
N TYR A 114 4.21 0.80 -28.84
CA TYR A 114 4.17 0.12 -30.13
C TYR A 114 2.74 -0.20 -30.56
N ARG A 115 2.40 0.16 -31.80
CA ARG A 115 1.08 -0.08 -32.40
C ARG A 115 1.21 -0.36 -33.89
N GLY A 116 0.54 -1.40 -34.36
CA GLY A 116 0.52 -1.72 -35.80
C GLY A 116 -0.03 -3.10 -36.09
N TRP A 117 0.43 -3.69 -37.19
CA TRP A 117 -0.01 -4.98 -37.70
C TRP A 117 1.12 -6.02 -37.60
N VAL A 118 0.81 -7.17 -37.03
CA VAL A 118 1.73 -8.31 -36.92
C VAL A 118 1.12 -9.53 -37.60
N TYR A 119 1.96 -10.34 -38.24
CA TYR A 119 1.52 -11.56 -38.91
C TYR A 119 0.93 -12.55 -37.89
N GLY A 120 -0.25 -13.08 -38.23
CA GLY A 120 -1.11 -13.90 -37.37
C GLY A 120 -1.29 -15.35 -37.81
N GLY A 121 -0.59 -15.79 -38.85
CA GLY A 121 -0.82 -17.09 -39.50
C GLY A 121 -1.81 -16.99 -40.66
N THR A 122 -2.51 -18.09 -40.95
CA THR A 122 -3.51 -18.21 -42.03
C THR A 122 -4.92 -18.47 -41.51
N VAL A 123 -5.06 -18.74 -40.21
CA VAL A 123 -6.35 -19.03 -39.56
C VAL A 123 -6.81 -17.82 -38.76
N GLN A 124 -8.03 -17.37 -39.03
CA GLN A 124 -8.66 -16.24 -38.34
C GLN A 124 -8.94 -16.59 -36.87
N GLN A 125 -9.00 -15.59 -36.00
CA GLN A 125 -9.33 -15.71 -34.56
C GLN A 125 -8.41 -16.59 -33.68
N GLN A 126 -7.32 -17.16 -34.20
CA GLN A 126 -6.49 -18.13 -33.46
C GLN A 126 -5.20 -17.55 -32.86
N PHE A 127 -4.98 -16.22 -32.88
CA PHE A 127 -3.77 -15.53 -32.37
C PHE A 127 -2.47 -16.34 -32.53
N ASN A 128 -2.08 -16.63 -33.77
CA ASN A 128 -0.93 -17.47 -34.11
C ASN A 128 0.23 -16.65 -34.72
N GLY A 129 1.31 -17.33 -35.13
CA GLY A 129 2.40 -16.75 -35.91
C GLY A 129 3.29 -15.82 -35.08
N GLY A 130 3.19 -14.51 -35.33
CA GLY A 130 3.95 -13.47 -34.63
C GLY A 130 3.46 -13.18 -33.21
N ILE A 131 2.30 -13.72 -32.83
CA ILE A 131 1.68 -13.58 -31.51
C ILE A 131 1.19 -14.93 -31.00
N LYS A 132 0.91 -14.99 -29.70
CA LYS A 132 0.20 -16.09 -29.03
C LYS A 132 -0.69 -15.56 -27.92
N SER A 133 -1.80 -16.24 -27.63
CA SER A 133 -2.62 -15.93 -26.45
C SER A 133 -1.77 -15.88 -25.18
N TYR A 134 -2.06 -14.92 -24.31
CA TYR A 134 -1.29 -14.69 -23.10
C TYR A 134 -2.19 -14.35 -21.93
N THR A 135 -2.10 -15.19 -20.90
CA THR A 135 -2.71 -14.94 -19.59
C THR A 135 -1.81 -13.98 -18.82
N THR A 136 -2.37 -12.84 -18.40
CA THR A 136 -1.64 -11.77 -17.68
C THR A 136 -1.62 -11.96 -16.17
N THR A 137 -2.43 -12.88 -15.66
CA THR A 137 -2.57 -13.21 -14.23
C THR A 137 -2.89 -14.68 -14.02
N THR A 138 -2.27 -15.28 -13.03
CA THR A 138 -2.67 -16.60 -12.52
C THR A 138 -3.61 -16.41 -11.33
N ASP A 139 -4.79 -17.03 -11.35
CA ASP A 139 -5.67 -17.09 -10.18
C ASP A 139 -5.02 -17.95 -9.11
N THR A 140 -4.81 -17.38 -7.93
CA THR A 140 -4.20 -18.03 -6.77
C THR A 140 -5.10 -17.90 -5.54
N THR A 141 -6.41 -17.72 -5.75
CA THR A 141 -7.41 -17.58 -4.68
C THR A 141 -7.40 -18.78 -3.72
N ALA A 142 -7.16 -19.99 -4.22
CA ALA A 142 -7.04 -21.20 -3.41
C ALA A 142 -5.85 -21.17 -2.42
N SER A 143 -4.91 -20.23 -2.55
CA SER A 143 -3.80 -20.04 -1.62
C SER A 143 -4.15 -19.10 -0.45
N LEU A 144 -5.34 -18.52 -0.41
CA LEU A 144 -5.81 -17.75 0.75
C LEU A 144 -6.12 -18.70 1.91
N THR A 145 -5.65 -18.32 3.10
CA THR A 145 -5.98 -19.01 4.35
C THR A 145 -7.26 -18.44 4.96
N THR A 146 -7.88 -19.16 5.91
CA THR A 146 -9.00 -18.62 6.71
C THR A 146 -8.61 -17.33 7.44
N SER A 147 -7.36 -17.25 7.91
CA SER A 147 -6.80 -16.04 8.53
C SER A 147 -6.73 -14.87 7.55
N ASP A 148 -6.54 -15.12 6.24
CA ASP A 148 -6.58 -14.07 5.22
C ASP A 148 -8.01 -13.54 5.02
N THR A 149 -9.00 -14.43 4.95
CA THR A 149 -10.39 -14.08 4.58
C THR A 149 -11.26 -13.60 5.73
N ASP A 150 -10.98 -14.06 6.96
CA ASP A 150 -11.74 -13.69 8.16
C ASP A 150 -11.22 -12.39 8.80
N GLY A 151 -9.95 -12.06 8.52
CA GLY A 151 -9.31 -10.84 9.02
C GLY A 151 -9.74 -9.56 8.31
N TYR A 152 -9.51 -8.44 8.99
CA TYR A 152 -9.64 -7.10 8.42
C TYR A 152 -8.27 -6.48 8.17
N TYR A 153 -8.22 -5.60 7.17
CA TYR A 153 -7.00 -4.93 6.75
C TYR A 153 -7.26 -3.45 6.53
N ASN A 154 -6.22 -2.64 6.75
CA ASN A 154 -6.17 -1.27 6.27
C ASN A 154 -5.10 -1.16 5.17
N ILE A 155 -5.22 -0.13 4.33
CA ILE A 155 -4.13 0.24 3.43
C ILE A 155 -3.03 0.93 4.26
N ALA A 156 -1.80 0.43 4.18
CA ALA A 156 -0.68 0.93 5.00
C ALA A 156 -0.30 2.37 4.65
N LYS A 157 -0.42 2.75 3.37
CA LYS A 157 -0.03 4.07 2.85
C LYS A 157 -1.09 4.58 1.85
N PRO A 158 -2.28 4.95 2.33
CA PRO A 158 -3.33 5.50 1.47
C PRO A 158 -2.88 6.81 0.83
N GLY A 159 -3.37 7.10 -0.37
CA GLY A 159 -3.04 8.35 -1.06
C GLY A 159 -3.26 8.31 -2.57
N THR A 160 -2.45 9.05 -3.32
CA THR A 160 -2.64 9.27 -4.76
C THR A 160 -1.65 8.50 -5.65
N ALA A 161 -0.74 7.71 -5.07
CA ALA A 161 0.24 6.93 -5.82
C ALA A 161 -0.45 5.93 -6.78
N ASN A 162 0.17 5.68 -7.93
CA ASN A 162 -0.33 4.76 -8.96
C ASN A 162 0.64 3.59 -9.15
N ASP A 163 0.98 2.94 -8.04
CA ASP A 163 1.94 1.84 -7.94
C ASP A 163 1.32 0.57 -7.35
N GLY A 164 -0.01 0.53 -7.17
CA GLY A 164 -0.71 -0.58 -6.54
C GLY A 164 -0.77 -0.53 -5.02
N THR A 165 -0.25 0.52 -4.36
CA THR A 165 -0.15 0.55 -2.89
C THR A 165 -1.09 1.53 -2.19
N ALA A 166 -1.58 2.56 -2.90
CA ALA A 166 -2.29 3.67 -2.27
C ALA A 166 -3.83 3.63 -2.44
N THR A 167 -4.35 2.84 -3.38
CA THR A 167 -5.77 2.66 -3.66
C THR A 167 -6.00 1.38 -4.48
N THR A 168 -7.25 1.06 -4.80
CA THR A 168 -7.64 -0.17 -5.50
C THR A 168 -7.82 0.01 -7.01
N TYR A 169 -7.89 -1.12 -7.72
CA TYR A 169 -7.93 -1.22 -9.17
C TYR A 169 -9.05 -2.14 -9.63
N THR A 170 -9.61 -1.90 -10.82
CA THR A 170 -10.66 -2.77 -11.39
C THR A 170 -10.13 -4.17 -11.75
N ALA A 171 -8.84 -4.25 -12.07
CA ALA A 171 -8.07 -5.48 -12.27
C ALA A 171 -6.64 -5.20 -11.75
N PRO A 172 -5.82 -6.22 -11.41
CA PRO A 172 -4.43 -6.00 -11.05
C PRO A 172 -3.73 -5.11 -12.08
N ALA A 173 -2.88 -4.17 -11.63
CA ALA A 173 -2.35 -3.14 -12.52
C ALA A 173 -1.69 -3.74 -13.77
N TRP A 174 -1.95 -3.14 -14.93
CA TRP A 174 -1.37 -3.56 -16.22
C TRP A 174 -1.72 -4.98 -16.69
N THR A 175 -2.79 -5.58 -16.19
CA THR A 175 -3.23 -6.92 -16.63
C THR A 175 -4.37 -6.89 -17.64
N GLN A 176 -5.07 -5.76 -17.75
CA GLN A 176 -6.07 -5.56 -18.79
C GLN A 176 -5.93 -4.19 -19.45
N TYR A 177 -6.12 -4.16 -20.77
CA TYR A 177 -5.93 -2.93 -21.54
C TYR A 177 -6.98 -1.88 -21.18
N LYS A 178 -6.52 -0.67 -20.83
CA LYS A 178 -7.34 0.48 -20.39
C LYS A 178 -8.08 0.30 -19.05
N LEU A 179 -7.92 -0.82 -18.35
CA LEU A 179 -8.36 -0.91 -16.96
C LEU A 179 -7.30 -0.31 -16.04
N GLY A 180 -7.76 0.33 -14.97
CA GLY A 180 -6.90 1.09 -14.06
C GLY A 180 -7.47 1.13 -12.65
N ARG A 181 -7.15 2.21 -11.93
CA ARG A 181 -7.62 2.44 -10.56
C ARG A 181 -9.15 2.59 -10.53
N THR A 182 -9.79 2.09 -9.48
CA THR A 182 -11.21 2.34 -9.18
C THR A 182 -11.43 3.81 -8.81
N THR A 183 -10.48 4.38 -8.06
CA THR A 183 -10.45 5.79 -7.64
C THR A 183 -9.03 6.36 -7.78
N THR A 184 -8.91 7.67 -8.00
CA THR A 184 -7.59 8.31 -8.16
C THR A 184 -6.96 8.76 -6.84
N ASP A 185 -7.74 8.82 -5.77
CA ASP A 185 -7.34 9.28 -4.45
C ASP A 185 -7.89 8.33 -3.37
N GLY A 186 -6.96 7.58 -2.77
CA GLY A 186 -7.21 6.69 -1.66
C GLY A 186 -7.11 7.35 -0.28
N THR A 187 -6.88 8.65 -0.15
CA THR A 187 -6.67 9.30 1.17
C THR A 187 -7.82 9.03 2.16
N LYS A 188 -9.05 8.87 1.65
CA LYS A 188 -10.25 8.62 2.48
C LYS A 188 -10.36 7.17 2.99
N ILE A 189 -9.66 6.22 2.39
CA ILE A 189 -9.77 4.78 2.73
C ILE A 189 -8.83 4.35 3.88
N GLY A 190 -7.99 5.26 4.38
CA GLY A 190 -6.89 4.92 5.29
C GLY A 190 -7.32 4.24 6.60
N LYS A 191 -8.56 4.47 7.03
CA LYS A 191 -9.16 3.87 8.24
C LYS A 191 -10.22 2.84 7.92
N ASP A 192 -10.54 2.62 6.65
CA ASP A 192 -11.58 1.67 6.29
C ASP A 192 -11.07 0.24 6.49
N LEU A 193 -11.99 -0.63 6.92
CA LEU A 193 -11.71 -2.03 7.18
C LEU A 193 -12.06 -2.85 5.95
N LEU A 194 -11.04 -3.48 5.39
CA LEU A 194 -11.10 -4.20 4.13
C LEU A 194 -11.07 -5.71 4.37
N LYS A 195 -11.93 -6.47 3.67
CA LYS A 195 -11.89 -7.94 3.65
C LYS A 195 -11.34 -8.45 2.34
N VAL A 196 -10.44 -9.43 2.42
CA VAL A 196 -9.87 -10.11 1.25
C VAL A 196 -10.80 -11.26 0.83
N SER A 197 -11.04 -11.40 -0.48
CA SER A 197 -11.91 -12.46 -1.02
C SER A 197 -11.32 -13.23 -2.21
N LYS A 198 -10.38 -12.64 -2.95
CA LYS A 198 -9.72 -13.28 -4.11
C LYS A 198 -8.24 -12.95 -4.13
N GLN A 199 -7.46 -13.77 -4.82
CA GLN A 199 -6.04 -13.56 -5.00
C GLN A 199 -5.60 -13.92 -6.43
N ALA A 200 -4.69 -13.12 -6.99
CA ALA A 200 -4.09 -13.39 -8.28
C ALA A 200 -2.63 -12.94 -8.30
N THR A 201 -1.80 -13.62 -9.08
CA THR A 201 -0.39 -13.27 -9.28
C THR A 201 -0.19 -12.75 -10.70
N ARG A 202 0.42 -11.58 -10.88
CA ARG A 202 0.73 -11.05 -12.21
C ARG A 202 1.85 -11.86 -12.86
N THR A 203 1.69 -12.23 -14.12
CA THR A 203 2.58 -13.21 -14.77
C THR A 203 3.93 -12.63 -15.19
N ARG A 204 4.03 -11.31 -15.40
CA ARG A 204 5.29 -10.64 -15.75
C ARG A 204 6.09 -10.21 -14.51
N GLU A 205 5.42 -9.61 -13.54
CA GLU A 205 6.05 -9.09 -12.32
C GLU A 205 6.22 -10.14 -11.23
N GLY A 206 5.36 -11.16 -11.19
CA GLY A 206 5.37 -12.19 -10.13
C GLY A 206 4.79 -11.73 -8.79
N ASP A 207 4.26 -10.51 -8.71
CA ASP A 207 3.66 -9.98 -7.48
C ASP A 207 2.21 -10.44 -7.28
N THR A 208 1.80 -10.47 -6.02
CA THR A 208 0.47 -10.94 -5.60
C THR A 208 -0.46 -9.77 -5.33
N TRP A 209 -1.62 -9.82 -5.96
CA TRP A 209 -2.73 -8.91 -5.77
C TRP A 209 -3.89 -9.64 -5.11
N VAL A 210 -4.62 -8.93 -4.27
CA VAL A 210 -5.84 -9.41 -3.62
C VAL A 210 -7.02 -8.52 -3.96
N TYR A 211 -8.20 -9.12 -4.10
CA TYR A 211 -9.44 -8.35 -4.21
C TYR A 211 -9.98 -8.08 -2.81
N VAL A 212 -10.11 -6.80 -2.48
CA VAL A 212 -10.66 -6.33 -1.22
C VAL A 212 -12.05 -5.75 -1.38
N THR A 213 -12.91 -6.00 -0.40
CA THR A 213 -14.22 -5.37 -0.25
C THR A 213 -14.24 -4.44 0.94
N ASP A 214 -14.80 -3.26 0.72
CA ASP A 214 -15.10 -2.26 1.74
C ASP A 214 -16.61 -2.17 1.94
N ALA A 215 -17.07 -2.45 3.16
CA ALA A 215 -18.49 -2.44 3.50
C ALA A 215 -19.06 -1.03 3.65
N THR A 216 -18.21 -0.03 3.92
CA THR A 216 -18.60 1.36 4.17
C THR A 216 -18.50 2.18 2.90
N ASN A 217 -17.40 2.02 2.16
CA ASN A 217 -17.09 2.79 0.96
C ASN A 217 -16.86 1.88 -0.25
N SER A 218 -17.95 1.31 -0.78
CA SER A 218 -17.92 0.32 -1.86
C SER A 218 -17.15 0.75 -3.12
N GLN A 219 -17.05 2.06 -3.41
CA GLN A 219 -16.25 2.62 -4.51
C GLN A 219 -14.74 2.27 -4.42
N TYR A 220 -14.25 1.95 -3.22
CA TYR A 220 -12.88 1.51 -3.01
C TYR A 220 -12.71 -0.01 -3.03
N SER A 221 -13.77 -0.79 -3.24
CA SER A 221 -13.62 -2.23 -3.44
C SER A 221 -12.93 -2.52 -4.78
N GLY A 222 -11.92 -3.40 -4.77
CA GLY A 222 -11.12 -3.68 -5.96
C GLY A 222 -9.85 -4.45 -5.66
N TRP A 223 -8.98 -4.57 -6.65
CA TRP A 223 -7.67 -5.21 -6.55
C TRP A 223 -6.62 -4.27 -5.97
N ILE A 224 -5.79 -4.77 -5.06
CA ILE A 224 -4.63 -4.06 -4.51
C ILE A 224 -3.46 -5.03 -4.29
N LEU A 225 -2.22 -4.54 -4.27
CA LEU A 225 -1.08 -5.36 -3.88
C LEU A 225 -1.28 -5.92 -2.46
N LYS A 226 -1.06 -7.22 -2.28
CA LYS A 226 -1.16 -7.86 -0.95
C LYS A 226 -0.21 -7.21 0.06
N SER A 227 0.97 -6.81 -0.39
CA SER A 227 1.99 -6.13 0.43
C SER A 227 1.63 -4.70 0.84
N ALA A 228 0.58 -4.10 0.27
CA ALA A 228 0.10 -2.78 0.66
C ALA A 228 -0.86 -2.81 1.85
N LEU A 229 -1.29 -4.00 2.27
CA LEU A 229 -2.25 -4.19 3.35
C LEU A 229 -1.52 -4.46 4.67
N THR A 230 -2.03 -3.85 5.74
CA THR A 230 -1.67 -4.18 7.12
C THR A 230 -2.86 -4.82 7.78
N LYS A 231 -2.67 -6.00 8.36
CA LYS A 231 -3.72 -6.69 9.12
C LYS A 231 -4.00 -5.91 10.40
N THR A 232 -5.28 -5.75 10.74
CA THR A 232 -5.73 -5.06 11.95
C THR A 232 -6.59 -5.98 12.81
N SER A 233 -6.61 -5.70 14.11
CA SER A 233 -7.54 -6.32 15.06
C SER A 233 -8.88 -5.59 15.14
N GLU A 234 -9.00 -4.44 14.48
CA GLU A 234 -10.26 -3.70 14.36
C GLU A 234 -11.30 -4.49 13.56
N VAL A 235 -12.56 -4.34 13.95
CA VAL A 235 -13.72 -4.95 13.28
C VAL A 235 -14.77 -3.87 13.02
N PRO A 236 -15.56 -3.96 11.93
CA PRO A 236 -16.63 -3.01 11.69
C PRO A 236 -17.73 -3.17 12.73
N ALA A 237 -18.46 -2.08 13.02
CA ALA A 237 -19.52 -2.07 14.03
C ALA A 237 -20.59 -3.16 13.79
N SER A 238 -20.90 -3.46 12.53
CA SER A 238 -21.83 -4.54 12.14
C SER A 238 -21.35 -5.95 12.50
N GLU A 239 -20.06 -6.12 12.78
CA GLU A 239 -19.42 -7.41 13.05
C GLU A 239 -18.97 -7.57 14.51
N GLY A 240 -19.22 -6.56 15.35
CA GLY A 240 -18.86 -6.54 16.76
C GLY A 240 -19.94 -5.95 17.66
N VAL A 241 -19.57 -5.65 18.90
CA VAL A 241 -20.37 -4.85 19.82
C VAL A 241 -19.66 -3.51 20.01
N THR A 242 -20.36 -2.41 19.73
CA THR A 242 -19.80 -1.07 19.87
C THR A 242 -19.90 -0.63 21.33
N VAL A 243 -18.76 -0.39 21.97
CA VAL A 243 -18.69 0.17 23.32
C VAL A 243 -18.41 1.66 23.21
N ASN A 244 -19.36 2.47 23.64
CA ASN A 244 -19.23 3.92 23.70
C ASN A 244 -18.70 4.32 25.09
N TYR A 245 -17.50 4.90 25.14
CA TYR A 245 -16.94 5.45 26.37
C TYR A 245 -17.56 6.80 26.65
N VAL A 246 -18.23 6.94 27.79
CA VAL A 246 -18.94 8.16 28.18
C VAL A 246 -18.34 8.68 29.48
N GLU A 247 -17.95 9.95 29.52
CA GLU A 247 -17.49 10.58 30.75
C GLU A 247 -18.67 10.71 31.72
N GLN A 248 -18.58 10.09 32.90
CA GLN A 248 -19.69 9.99 33.84
C GLN A 248 -20.19 11.34 34.35
N SER A 249 -19.29 12.29 34.58
CA SER A 249 -19.60 13.63 35.12
C SER A 249 -20.30 14.55 34.11
N THR A 250 -20.03 14.38 32.81
CA THR A 250 -20.50 15.29 31.76
C THR A 250 -21.48 14.64 30.78
N ALA A 251 -21.64 13.31 30.85
CA ALA A 251 -22.38 12.48 29.92
C ALA A 251 -21.93 12.61 28.44
N LYS A 252 -20.71 13.10 28.19
CA LYS A 252 -20.16 13.23 26.84
C LYS A 252 -19.49 11.94 26.40
N THR A 253 -19.70 11.53 25.15
CA THR A 253 -18.93 10.45 24.54
C THR A 253 -17.51 10.91 24.26
N VAL A 254 -16.52 10.18 24.78
CA VAL A 254 -15.09 10.52 24.72
C VAL A 254 -14.30 9.54 23.86
N GLY A 255 -14.93 8.46 23.41
CA GLY A 255 -14.36 7.51 22.47
C GLY A 255 -15.30 6.32 22.25
N SER A 256 -14.91 5.43 21.35
CA SER A 256 -15.62 4.19 21.10
C SER A 256 -14.64 3.09 20.72
N TYR A 257 -14.98 1.85 21.05
CA TYR A 257 -14.24 0.66 20.64
C TYR A 257 -15.21 -0.44 20.22
N VAL A 258 -14.93 -1.13 19.12
CA VAL A 258 -15.75 -2.27 18.68
C VAL A 258 -15.09 -3.55 19.15
N VAL A 259 -15.73 -4.25 20.09
CA VAL A 259 -15.28 -5.56 20.54
C VAL A 259 -15.70 -6.60 19.48
N PRO A 260 -14.78 -7.40 18.92
CA PRO A 260 -15.12 -8.47 18.00
C PRO A 260 -16.18 -9.41 18.58
N PHE A 261 -17.28 -9.62 17.86
CA PHE A 261 -18.36 -10.45 18.37
C PHE A 261 -17.93 -11.91 18.35
N LYS A 262 -18.03 -12.57 19.51
CA LYS A 262 -17.85 -14.01 19.67
C LYS A 262 -18.98 -14.52 20.53
N ALA A 263 -19.85 -15.34 19.94
CA ALA A 263 -20.97 -15.92 20.67
C ALA A 263 -20.46 -16.76 21.86
N ASP A 264 -21.05 -16.55 23.03
CA ASP A 264 -20.79 -17.41 24.19
C ASP A 264 -21.25 -18.85 23.91
N ASN A 265 -22.31 -19.00 23.13
CA ASN A 265 -22.74 -20.28 22.58
C ASN A 265 -23.17 -20.13 21.11
N ALA A 266 -22.33 -20.63 20.20
CA ALA A 266 -22.56 -20.55 18.76
C ALA A 266 -23.73 -21.42 18.26
N ALA A 267 -24.24 -22.36 19.07
CA ALA A 267 -25.34 -23.26 18.70
C ALA A 267 -26.73 -22.61 18.83
N LEU A 268 -26.83 -21.45 19.50
CA LEU A 268 -28.10 -20.74 19.67
C LEU A 268 -28.47 -19.95 18.41
N ALA A 269 -29.77 -19.91 18.09
CA ALA A 269 -30.29 -19.10 17.00
C ALA A 269 -30.11 -17.59 17.27
N ASN A 270 -30.29 -17.18 18.53
CA ASN A 270 -30.08 -15.81 19.00
C ASN A 270 -28.78 -15.74 19.80
N GLN A 271 -27.66 -15.62 19.09
CA GLN A 271 -26.33 -15.57 19.70
C GLN A 271 -26.13 -14.28 20.49
N THR A 272 -25.53 -14.40 21.67
CA THR A 272 -25.16 -13.29 22.55
C THR A 272 -23.72 -13.42 23.03
N MET A 273 -23.17 -12.32 23.52
CA MET A 273 -21.83 -12.21 24.08
C MET A 273 -21.89 -11.44 25.39
N ASN A 274 -21.24 -11.97 26.43
CA ASN A 274 -21.11 -11.32 27.71
C ASN A 274 -19.87 -10.40 27.74
N LEU A 275 -20.09 -9.08 27.79
CA LEU A 275 -19.05 -8.07 27.93
C LEU A 275 -18.66 -7.77 29.39
N THR A 276 -19.41 -8.30 30.36
CA THR A 276 -19.27 -7.97 31.79
C THR A 276 -18.41 -8.97 32.58
N ALA A 277 -18.05 -10.10 31.97
CA ALA A 277 -17.18 -11.09 32.59
C ALA A 277 -15.75 -11.00 32.02
N ASP A 278 -14.73 -11.16 32.87
CA ASP A 278 -13.32 -11.25 32.43
C ASP A 278 -13.02 -12.57 31.69
N THR A 279 -13.89 -13.57 31.89
CA THR A 279 -13.98 -14.80 31.12
C THR A 279 -15.34 -14.81 30.41
N PRO A 280 -15.43 -14.52 29.10
CA PRO A 280 -14.38 -14.41 28.08
C PRO A 280 -13.62 -13.06 28.05
N ALA A 281 -12.51 -12.99 27.29
CA ALA A 281 -11.59 -11.84 27.17
C ALA A 281 -12.19 -10.48 26.72
N ALA A 282 -13.52 -10.37 26.63
CA ALA A 282 -14.24 -9.19 26.17
C ALA A 282 -14.11 -8.01 27.13
N LEU A 283 -14.31 -8.21 28.44
CA LEU A 283 -14.16 -7.14 29.43
C LEU A 283 -12.74 -6.58 29.45
N GLN A 284 -11.73 -7.44 29.30
CA GLN A 284 -10.34 -7.04 29.20
C GLN A 284 -10.06 -6.20 27.94
N ALA A 285 -10.70 -6.53 26.81
CA ALA A 285 -10.61 -5.73 25.59
C ALA A 285 -11.25 -4.35 25.77
N VAL A 286 -12.39 -4.27 26.47
CA VAL A 286 -13.02 -2.99 26.83
C VAL A 286 -12.11 -2.16 27.73
N LYS A 287 -11.57 -2.75 28.79
CA LYS A 287 -10.66 -2.04 29.72
C LYS A 287 -9.38 -1.57 29.03
N GLY A 288 -8.81 -2.39 28.16
CA GLY A 288 -7.61 -2.05 27.39
C GLY A 288 -7.82 -0.96 26.35
N ALA A 289 -9.07 -0.71 25.94
CA ALA A 289 -9.43 0.28 24.93
C ALA A 289 -9.99 1.59 25.52
N VAL A 290 -9.90 1.78 26.84
CA VAL A 290 -10.26 3.06 27.49
C VAL A 290 -9.44 4.20 26.87
N PRO A 291 -10.07 5.31 26.42
CA PRO A 291 -9.36 6.41 25.80
C PRO A 291 -8.31 7.04 26.70
N ALA A 292 -7.18 7.45 26.12
CA ALA A 292 -6.15 8.22 26.83
C ALA A 292 -6.77 9.48 27.46
N GLY A 293 -6.33 9.83 28.67
CA GLY A 293 -6.97 10.90 29.46
C GLY A 293 -8.04 10.41 30.43
N TYR A 294 -8.49 9.16 30.33
CA TYR A 294 -9.56 8.63 31.16
C TYR A 294 -9.14 7.38 31.93
N SER A 295 -9.86 7.10 33.01
CA SER A 295 -9.75 5.91 33.84
C SER A 295 -11.13 5.30 34.08
N LEU A 296 -11.15 4.06 34.57
CA LEU A 296 -12.37 3.40 35.03
C LEU A 296 -12.98 4.17 36.20
N VAL A 297 -14.32 4.28 36.24
CA VAL A 297 -15.03 4.96 37.33
C VAL A 297 -14.85 4.21 38.66
N ASN A 298 -15.00 2.88 38.63
CA ASN A 298 -14.90 2.01 39.80
C ASN A 298 -13.70 1.08 39.67
N GLY A 299 -12.53 1.53 40.14
CA GLY A 299 -11.29 0.74 40.17
C GLY A 299 -11.35 -0.51 41.05
N ASN A 300 -12.40 -0.68 41.86
CA ASN A 300 -12.50 -1.75 42.88
C ASN A 300 -13.37 -2.96 42.46
N ASN A 301 -14.19 -2.86 41.40
CA ASN A 301 -15.13 -3.92 40.98
C ASN A 301 -14.87 -4.38 39.54
N ASN A 302 -13.64 -4.85 39.26
CA ASN A 302 -13.18 -5.47 37.99
C ASN A 302 -13.48 -4.72 36.67
N GLY A 303 -14.10 -3.54 36.70
CA GLY A 303 -14.53 -2.75 35.55
C GLY A 303 -15.97 -3.02 35.06
N SER A 304 -16.65 -4.08 35.50
CA SER A 304 -18.00 -4.43 35.00
C SER A 304 -19.07 -3.39 35.39
N ASP A 305 -18.93 -2.77 36.55
CA ASP A 305 -19.91 -1.80 37.06
C ASP A 305 -19.87 -0.45 36.33
N SER A 306 -18.90 -0.28 35.44
CA SER A 306 -18.83 0.90 34.58
C SER A 306 -19.78 0.79 33.39
N PHE A 307 -20.37 -0.37 33.08
CA PHE A 307 -21.43 -0.44 32.07
C PHE A 307 -22.67 0.32 32.55
N GLY A 308 -23.22 1.18 31.68
CA GLY A 308 -24.43 1.94 32.01
C GLY A 308 -25.68 1.07 32.12
N ASP A 309 -25.67 -0.11 31.50
CA ASP A 309 -26.70 -1.15 31.62
C ASP A 309 -25.99 -2.53 31.56
N SER A 310 -25.58 -3.02 32.73
CA SER A 310 -24.82 -4.29 32.84
C SER A 310 -25.64 -5.49 32.36
N ALA A 311 -26.97 -5.46 32.49
CA ALA A 311 -27.83 -6.53 31.99
C ALA A 311 -27.77 -6.61 30.46
N LYS A 312 -27.87 -5.47 29.76
CA LYS A 312 -27.70 -5.43 28.29
C LYS A 312 -26.30 -5.80 27.86
N ALA A 313 -25.27 -5.37 28.60
CA ALA A 313 -23.88 -5.71 28.29
C ALA A 313 -23.58 -7.20 28.47
N ALA A 314 -24.28 -7.90 29.36
CA ALA A 314 -24.12 -9.34 29.58
C ALA A 314 -24.74 -10.21 28.47
N VAL A 315 -25.65 -9.66 27.66
CA VAL A 315 -26.32 -10.37 26.56
C VAL A 315 -26.25 -9.60 25.24
N ALA A 316 -25.12 -8.92 24.99
CA ALA A 316 -24.95 -8.08 23.81
C ALA A 316 -25.03 -8.92 22.53
N THR A 317 -25.61 -8.35 21.48
CA THR A 317 -25.79 -9.00 20.17
C THR A 317 -24.87 -8.38 19.12
N LYS A 318 -24.56 -9.12 18.06
CA LYS A 318 -23.74 -8.64 16.95
C LYS A 318 -24.38 -7.38 16.32
N GLY A 319 -23.59 -6.32 16.14
CA GLY A 319 -24.06 -5.03 15.65
C GLY A 319 -24.65 -4.09 16.71
N SER A 320 -24.82 -4.56 17.95
CA SER A 320 -25.38 -3.73 19.03
C SER A 320 -24.36 -2.74 19.60
N SER A 321 -24.85 -1.82 20.44
CA SER A 321 -24.02 -0.86 21.15
C SER A 321 -24.35 -0.78 22.64
N VAL A 322 -23.33 -0.59 23.47
CA VAL A 322 -23.46 -0.40 24.92
C VAL A 322 -22.69 0.85 25.37
N THR A 323 -23.04 1.37 26.55
CA THR A 323 -22.35 2.51 27.18
C THR A 323 -21.44 2.01 28.28
N TYR A 324 -20.21 2.53 28.33
CA TYR A 324 -19.23 2.27 29.37
C TYR A 324 -18.73 3.59 29.96
N TYR A 325 -19.02 3.83 31.23
CA TYR A 325 -18.68 5.05 31.91
C TYR A 325 -17.20 5.10 32.29
N VAL A 326 -16.58 6.24 32.04
CA VAL A 326 -15.20 6.54 32.40
C VAL A 326 -15.13 7.86 33.16
N LYS A 327 -14.02 8.08 33.86
CA LYS A 327 -13.73 9.31 34.58
C LYS A 327 -12.51 10.00 33.97
N ALA A 328 -12.57 11.31 33.77
CA ALA A 328 -11.41 12.08 33.38
C ALA A 328 -10.30 11.99 34.44
N ASN A 329 -9.08 11.74 34.00
CA ASN A 329 -7.92 11.71 34.88
C ASN A 329 -7.67 13.10 35.46
N ALA A 330 -7.17 13.15 36.70
CA ALA A 330 -6.72 14.40 37.29
C ALA A 330 -5.59 15.01 36.44
N ASN A 331 -5.47 16.33 36.48
CA ASN A 331 -4.32 16.98 35.86
C ASN A 331 -3.03 16.51 36.51
N ALA A 332 -2.00 16.31 35.70
CA ALA A 332 -0.68 15.91 36.14
C ALA A 332 0.38 16.63 35.30
N ASN A 333 1.57 16.78 35.88
CA ASN A 333 2.68 17.42 35.20
C ASN A 333 3.50 16.39 34.40
N VAL A 334 4.25 16.85 33.41
CA VAL A 334 5.33 16.05 32.82
C VAL A 334 6.53 16.04 33.77
N ASN A 335 7.05 14.86 34.06
CA ASN A 335 8.28 14.68 34.84
C ASN A 335 9.50 14.59 33.91
N PHE A 336 10.67 15.05 34.37
CA PHE A 336 11.88 15.03 33.56
C PHE A 336 12.94 14.08 34.12
N VAL A 337 13.58 13.34 33.23
CA VAL A 337 14.81 12.58 33.52
C VAL A 337 15.90 13.09 32.59
N GLY A 338 16.99 13.59 33.16
CA GLY A 338 18.08 14.17 32.39
C GLY A 338 19.19 13.18 32.04
N ALA A 339 19.85 13.41 30.92
CA ALA A 339 21.15 12.83 30.58
C ALA A 339 22.05 13.86 29.90
N THR A 340 23.36 13.67 30.02
CA THR A 340 24.37 14.37 29.22
C THR A 340 24.98 13.42 28.20
N LYS A 341 25.28 13.90 27.00
CA LYS A 341 25.91 13.15 25.91
C LYS A 341 27.24 13.78 25.59
N ASP A 342 28.32 13.02 25.68
CA ASP A 342 29.63 13.49 25.30
C ASP A 342 29.71 13.66 23.77
N ALA A 343 30.12 14.85 23.31
CA ALA A 343 30.14 15.18 21.90
C ALA A 343 31.19 14.42 21.07
N THR A 344 32.24 13.90 21.73
CA THR A 344 33.39 13.23 21.09
C THR A 344 33.18 11.72 21.02
N THR A 345 32.74 11.12 22.12
CA THR A 345 32.55 9.67 22.27
C THR A 345 31.12 9.23 21.97
N GLY A 346 30.15 10.15 22.04
CA GLY A 346 28.73 9.86 21.87
C GLY A 346 28.08 9.15 23.06
N LEU A 347 28.85 8.88 24.13
CA LEU A 347 28.36 8.20 25.34
C LEU A 347 27.37 9.08 26.10
N THR A 348 26.31 8.45 26.62
CA THR A 348 25.30 9.12 27.46
C THR A 348 25.53 8.77 28.93
N SER A 349 25.29 9.73 29.82
CA SER A 349 25.39 9.57 31.27
C SER A 349 24.19 10.21 31.94
N SER A 350 23.66 9.57 32.99
CA SER A 350 22.53 10.12 33.74
C SER A 350 22.89 11.48 34.34
N LEU A 351 22.03 12.47 34.16
CA LEU A 351 22.20 13.81 34.72
C LEU A 351 21.45 13.87 36.05
N ASN A 352 22.22 13.98 37.14
CA ASN A 352 21.66 14.43 38.40
C ASN A 352 21.52 15.95 38.36
N PHE A 353 20.29 16.46 38.41
CA PHE A 353 20.04 17.91 38.36
C PHE A 353 20.68 18.69 39.51
N ASN A 354 21.02 18.04 40.63
CA ASN A 354 21.77 18.65 41.72
C ASN A 354 23.25 18.94 41.38
N ASN A 355 23.75 18.37 40.28
CA ASN A 355 25.12 18.60 39.81
C ASN A 355 25.21 19.76 38.80
N VAL A 356 24.07 20.36 38.44
CA VAL A 356 24.03 21.58 37.61
C VAL A 356 24.52 22.75 38.46
N THR A 357 25.34 23.64 37.88
CA THR A 357 25.79 24.87 38.56
C THR A 357 24.59 25.69 39.00
N ASP A 358 24.60 26.16 40.25
CA ASP A 358 23.42 26.73 40.93
C ASP A 358 22.22 25.76 40.93
N PRO A 359 22.34 24.63 41.66
CA PRO A 359 21.37 23.54 41.59
C PRO A 359 19.99 23.95 42.09
N THR A 360 19.91 24.86 43.06
CA THR A 360 18.64 25.38 43.59
C THR A 360 17.88 26.13 42.48
N SER A 361 18.55 27.01 41.74
CA SER A 361 17.93 27.72 40.61
C SER A 361 17.63 26.80 39.42
N ALA A 362 18.49 25.82 39.15
CA ALA A 362 18.25 24.84 38.09
C ALA A 362 17.01 23.98 38.40
N MET A 363 16.89 23.48 39.63
CA MET A 363 15.72 22.71 40.07
C MET A 363 14.45 23.54 39.99
N ALA A 364 14.49 24.80 40.44
CA ALA A 364 13.34 25.71 40.34
C ALA A 364 12.89 25.92 38.89
N LYS A 365 13.83 26.04 37.94
CA LYS A 365 13.54 26.13 36.50
C LYS A 365 12.93 24.85 35.94
N PHE A 366 13.45 23.67 36.33
CA PHE A 366 12.86 22.38 35.91
C PHE A 366 11.45 22.21 36.48
N THR A 367 11.22 22.57 37.73
CA THR A 367 9.89 22.59 38.35
C THR A 367 8.96 23.56 37.63
N ALA A 368 9.42 24.77 37.29
CA ALA A 368 8.63 25.75 36.54
C ALA A 368 8.26 25.22 35.13
N ALA A 369 9.19 24.58 34.44
CA ALA A 369 8.95 23.96 33.13
C ALA A 369 7.92 22.81 33.25
N SER A 370 8.04 21.99 34.30
CA SER A 370 7.10 20.90 34.59
C SER A 370 5.70 21.44 34.91
N ASN A 371 5.61 22.52 35.70
CA ASN A 371 4.34 23.18 36.02
C ASN A 371 3.68 23.83 34.80
N ALA A 372 4.47 24.36 33.86
CA ALA A 372 3.97 24.85 32.58
C ALA A 372 3.42 23.71 31.70
N LEU A 373 3.83 22.47 31.95
CA LEU A 373 3.34 21.25 31.31
C LEU A 373 2.35 20.51 32.23
N ASN A 374 1.31 21.22 32.69
CA ASN A 374 0.20 20.63 33.43
C ASN A 374 -1.02 20.41 32.50
N GLY A 375 -1.54 19.19 32.49
CA GLY A 375 -2.71 18.84 31.69
C GLY A 375 -3.33 17.54 32.15
N GLN A 376 -4.44 17.15 31.54
CA GLN A 376 -5.18 15.94 31.89
C GLN A 376 -4.28 14.69 31.75
N GLY A 377 -4.12 13.96 32.86
CA GLY A 377 -3.18 12.84 32.96
C GLY A 377 -3.40 11.77 31.89
N GLY A 378 -2.33 11.24 31.31
CA GLY A 378 -2.35 10.21 30.28
C GLY A 378 -2.48 10.72 28.85
N LEU A 379 -2.82 12.00 28.61
CA LEU A 379 -2.74 12.59 27.27
C LEU A 379 -1.28 12.83 26.86
N SER A 380 -0.99 12.63 25.58
CA SER A 380 0.35 12.79 25.00
C SER A 380 0.79 14.24 24.92
N VAL A 381 2.09 14.47 25.11
CA VAL A 381 2.77 15.76 24.95
C VAL A 381 3.94 15.56 23.99
N SER A 382 3.99 16.36 22.93
CA SER A 382 5.04 16.25 21.90
C SER A 382 6.39 16.72 22.42
N SER A 383 7.46 16.21 21.79
CA SER A 383 8.83 16.67 22.04
C SER A 383 9.00 18.18 21.89
N ASP A 384 8.34 18.78 20.89
CA ASP A 384 8.45 20.21 20.61
C ASP A 384 7.81 21.06 21.71
N THR A 385 6.64 20.66 22.21
CA THR A 385 5.98 21.34 23.33
C THR A 385 6.84 21.27 24.58
N ILE A 386 7.42 20.11 24.86
CA ILE A 386 8.30 19.92 26.03
C ILE A 386 9.58 20.77 25.87
N LYS A 387 10.20 20.76 24.69
CA LYS A 387 11.39 21.55 24.38
C LYS A 387 11.13 23.04 24.54
N ALA A 388 9.98 23.53 24.05
CA ALA A 388 9.58 24.93 24.20
C ALA A 388 9.43 25.32 25.67
N ALA A 389 8.80 24.48 26.50
CA ALA A 389 8.65 24.73 27.93
C ALA A 389 10.00 24.81 28.67
N LEU A 390 10.95 23.93 28.34
CA LEU A 390 12.30 23.96 28.91
C LEU A 390 13.06 25.23 28.51
N VAL A 391 13.06 25.57 27.21
CA VAL A 391 13.75 26.77 26.70
C VAL A 391 13.16 28.05 27.30
N ALA A 392 11.84 28.12 27.48
CA ALA A 392 11.17 29.26 28.12
C ALA A 392 11.64 29.52 29.57
N GLN A 393 12.06 28.47 30.29
CA GLN A 393 12.66 28.58 31.62
C GLN A 393 14.18 28.77 31.60
N GLY A 394 14.77 29.01 30.42
CA GLY A 394 16.21 29.18 30.24
C GLY A 394 17.01 27.88 30.34
N LEU A 395 16.38 26.73 30.10
CA LEU A 395 17.03 25.41 30.11
C LEU A 395 17.47 24.96 28.70
N GLY A 396 17.64 25.90 27.76
CA GLY A 396 18.25 25.60 26.46
C GLY A 396 19.72 25.19 26.58
N THR A 397 20.39 25.64 27.64
CA THR A 397 21.77 25.28 28.00
C THR A 397 21.87 25.08 29.50
N ILE A 398 22.72 24.16 29.94
CA ILE A 398 23.04 23.93 31.36
C ILE A 398 24.55 23.88 31.55
N LYS A 399 25.02 24.08 32.78
CA LYS A 399 26.43 23.94 33.14
C LYS A 399 26.58 22.86 34.22
N VAL A 400 27.46 21.89 34.02
CA VAL A 400 27.79 20.83 34.99
C VAL A 400 29.29 20.89 35.21
N GLY A 401 29.71 21.22 36.44
CA GLY A 401 31.11 21.60 36.71
C GLY A 401 31.54 22.78 35.84
N ASN A 402 32.58 22.60 35.02
CA ASN A 402 33.08 23.62 34.10
C ASN A 402 32.54 23.48 32.66
N THR A 403 31.80 22.41 32.37
CA THR A 403 31.33 22.10 31.02
C THR A 403 29.93 22.66 30.79
N THR A 404 29.73 23.33 29.66
CA THR A 404 28.41 23.81 29.21
C THR A 404 27.85 22.82 28.21
N TYR A 405 26.62 22.38 28.42
CA TYR A 405 25.88 21.50 27.52
C TYR A 405 24.66 22.21 26.93
N THR A 406 24.31 21.88 25.69
CA THR A 406 23.14 22.42 25.00
C THR A 406 22.06 21.36 24.86
N LEU A 407 20.79 21.75 24.98
CA LEU A 407 19.67 20.82 24.83
C LEU A 407 19.62 20.24 23.41
N ASP A 408 19.86 18.93 23.30
CA ASP A 408 19.97 18.20 22.04
C ASP A 408 18.62 17.55 21.68
N THR A 409 18.23 16.54 22.46
CA THR A 409 17.03 15.74 22.20
C THR A 409 16.08 15.71 23.39
N VAL A 410 14.79 15.64 23.09
CA VAL A 410 13.69 15.57 24.06
C VAL A 410 12.74 14.47 23.58
N SER A 411 12.46 13.48 24.42
CA SER A 411 11.47 12.46 24.10
C SER A 411 10.04 12.99 24.31
N PRO A 412 9.05 12.53 23.53
CA PRO A 412 7.66 12.78 23.86
C PRO A 412 7.33 12.09 25.20
N ALA A 413 6.25 12.54 25.84
CA ALA A 413 5.76 11.98 27.10
C ALA A 413 4.23 12.04 27.17
N THR A 414 3.66 11.70 28.32
CA THR A 414 2.27 11.98 28.68
C THR A 414 2.23 12.87 29.92
N TYR A 415 1.13 13.58 30.16
CA TYR A 415 0.89 14.22 31.45
C TYR A 415 0.84 13.15 32.56
N GLY A 416 1.65 13.31 33.61
CA GLY A 416 1.89 12.28 34.63
C GLY A 416 2.98 11.27 34.28
N GLY A 417 3.50 11.29 33.04
CA GLY A 417 4.61 10.47 32.56
C GLY A 417 5.98 11.13 32.71
N GLN A 418 7.01 10.46 32.18
CA GLN A 418 8.39 10.93 32.17
C GLN A 418 8.87 11.24 30.75
N SER A 419 9.54 12.37 30.56
CA SER A 419 10.28 12.73 29.35
C SER A 419 11.78 12.65 29.63
N THR A 420 12.51 11.99 28.73
CA THR A 420 13.97 11.97 28.74
C THR A 420 14.50 13.18 27.98
N ILE A 421 15.35 13.97 28.63
CA ILE A 421 16.00 15.14 28.06
C ILE A 421 17.51 14.90 28.00
N ILE A 422 18.10 15.10 26.82
CA ILE A 422 19.53 14.90 26.60
C ILE A 422 20.17 16.24 26.26
N TYR A 423 21.21 16.59 27.00
CA TYR A 423 22.07 17.72 26.71
C TYR A 423 23.38 17.22 26.11
N LYS A 424 23.93 17.91 25.11
CA LYS A 424 25.16 17.54 24.40
C LYS A 424 26.19 18.66 24.46
#